data_AF-A0A1F6PPG2-F1
#
_entry.id   AF-A0A1F6PPG2-F1
#
_cell.length_a   1.000
_cell.length_b   1.000
_cell.length_c   1.000
_cell.angle_alpha   90.00
_cell.angle_beta   90.00
_cell.angle_gamma   90.00
#
_symmetry.space_group_name_H-M   'P 1'
#
loop_
_entity.id
_entity.type
_entity.pdbx_description
1 polymer ?
#
loop_
_entity_poly.entity_id
_entity_poly.type
_entity_poly.pdbx_seq_one_letter_code
_entity_poly.pdbx_strand_id
1 'polypeptide(L)'
;MIAWQNYLIDGSKGPYDKKTNIGSAANSGNQVANLIKNGNFWQLKNSDIQYSNMNAGYDDPNIRYFRAPDPALSVNSGIAYSTEALKGYDTNKNGSVSVDEFNSFCVGKALSKSPYSDPYIIGMPNPNSFKYGQTVDLNSDGKVDAGELTAWQIYQDGIKEGEPHPVIGQIDGKVTVDEAKLAEQEIIRDPSATKAALQQIYNEKNIATAQQNFVMPEKVWQRPPVNPQNMFMQIIQMLMQMLMGGFGFGGQQRQFGIY
;
A
#
# COMPACT_ATOMS: atom_id res chain seq x y z
N MET A 1 15.54 -3.06 -27.34
CA MET A 1 15.47 -3.44 -25.90
C MET A 1 14.83 -2.28 -25.17
N ILE A 2 13.58 -2.42 -24.72
CA ILE A 2 12.99 -1.45 -23.80
C ILE A 2 13.56 -1.82 -22.42
N ALA A 3 14.34 -0.93 -21.82
CA ALA A 3 14.76 -1.11 -20.44
C ALA A 3 13.49 -1.13 -19.58
N TRP A 4 13.17 -2.29 -19.00
CA TRP A 4 12.14 -2.40 -17.99
C TRP A 4 12.62 -1.60 -16.79
N GLN A 5 12.08 -0.40 -16.59
CA GLN A 5 12.24 0.26 -15.31
C GLN A 5 11.39 -0.53 -14.31
N ASN A 6 12.04 -1.23 -13.38
CA ASN A 6 11.39 -1.68 -12.17
C ASN A 6 10.79 -0.44 -11.50
N TYR A 7 9.47 -0.45 -11.32
CA TYR A 7 8.82 0.63 -10.57
C TYR A 7 9.27 0.52 -9.11
N LEU A 8 9.48 1.65 -8.45
CA LEU A 8 9.82 1.66 -7.04
C LEU A 8 8.65 2.29 -6.26
N ILE A 9 8.11 1.54 -5.31
CA ILE A 9 7.15 2.02 -4.33
C ILE A 9 7.90 2.18 -3.01
N ASP A 10 8.34 3.40 -2.70
CA ASP A 10 9.24 3.72 -1.60
C ASP A 10 8.61 4.60 -0.50
N GLY A 11 7.33 4.93 -0.63
CA GLY A 11 6.66 5.79 0.34
C GLY A 11 7.04 7.28 0.24
N SER A 12 7.75 7.68 -0.83
CA SER A 12 8.11 9.08 -1.09
C SER A 12 6.90 9.99 -1.34
N LYS A 13 5.76 9.41 -1.70
CA LYS A 13 4.47 10.07 -1.93
C LYS A 13 3.42 9.51 -0.99
N GLY A 14 2.62 10.41 -0.42
CA GLY A 14 1.47 10.07 0.41
C GLY A 14 1.29 11.07 1.55
N PRO A 15 0.25 10.89 2.37
CA PRO A 15 -0.14 11.87 3.38
C PRO A 15 0.62 11.74 4.71
N TYR A 16 1.45 10.72 4.91
CA TYR A 16 2.15 10.47 6.17
C TYR A 16 3.57 11.05 6.17
N ASP A 17 4.14 11.24 7.37
CA ASP A 17 5.50 11.74 7.51
C ASP A 17 6.54 10.76 6.96
N LYS A 18 7.02 11.04 5.76
CA LYS A 18 8.05 10.27 5.05
C LYS A 18 9.43 10.27 5.73
N LYS A 19 9.64 11.08 6.77
CA LYS A 19 10.88 11.06 7.56
C LYS A 19 10.92 9.91 8.56
N THR A 20 9.77 9.34 8.89
CA THR A 20 9.67 8.18 9.79
C THR A 20 9.54 6.91 8.98
N ASN A 21 10.10 5.80 9.47
CA ASN A 21 9.94 4.49 8.81
C ASN A 21 8.46 4.08 8.70
N ILE A 22 7.68 4.32 9.75
CA ILE A 22 6.25 3.97 9.79
C ILE A 22 5.46 4.83 8.79
N GLY A 23 5.72 6.13 8.71
CA GLY A 23 5.05 7.01 7.75
C GLY A 23 5.46 6.73 6.30
N SER A 24 6.73 6.40 6.04
CA SER A 24 7.17 5.92 4.72
C SER A 24 6.45 4.63 4.33
N ALA A 25 6.37 3.65 5.24
CA ALA A 25 5.68 2.39 4.98
C ALA A 25 4.17 2.60 4.72
N ALA A 26 3.50 3.43 5.51
CA ALA A 26 2.11 3.80 5.29
C ALA A 26 1.92 4.46 3.91
N ASN A 27 2.84 5.33 3.51
CA ASN A 27 2.83 5.93 2.18
C ASN A 27 3.05 4.89 1.07
N SER A 28 3.93 3.90 1.25
CA SER A 28 4.09 2.77 0.32
C SER A 28 2.78 1.99 0.17
N GLY A 29 2.12 1.67 1.30
CA GLY A 29 0.81 1.00 1.29
C GLY A 29 -0.27 1.84 0.59
N ASN A 30 -0.23 3.17 0.78
CA ASN A 30 -1.16 4.08 0.12
C ASN A 30 -0.96 4.10 -1.40
N GLN A 31 0.29 4.09 -1.87
CA GLN A 31 0.62 3.99 -3.29
C GLN A 31 0.12 2.67 -3.88
N VAL A 32 0.33 1.55 -3.19
CA VAL A 32 -0.21 0.22 -3.58
C VAL A 32 -1.73 0.27 -3.70
N ALA A 33 -2.42 0.80 -2.69
CA ALA A 33 -3.87 0.92 -2.72
C ALA A 33 -4.38 1.77 -3.91
N ASN A 34 -3.67 2.86 -4.25
CA ASN A 34 -4.02 3.69 -5.40
C ASN A 34 -3.80 2.95 -6.73
N LEU A 35 -2.73 2.18 -6.87
CA LEU A 35 -2.48 1.36 -8.06
C LEU A 35 -3.60 0.33 -8.27
N ILE A 36 -4.00 -0.37 -7.20
CA ILE A 36 -5.09 -1.35 -7.21
C ILE A 36 -6.41 -0.68 -7.64
N LYS A 37 -6.78 0.43 -7.00
CA LYS A 37 -8.03 1.15 -7.28
C LYS A 37 -8.11 1.68 -8.70
N ASN A 38 -6.98 2.08 -9.27
CA ASN A 38 -6.89 2.60 -10.63
C ASN A 38 -6.76 1.51 -11.69
N GLY A 39 -6.73 0.23 -11.28
CA GLY A 39 -6.59 -0.89 -12.20
C GLY A 39 -5.17 -1.10 -12.71
N ASN A 40 -4.16 -0.44 -12.16
CA ASN A 40 -2.76 -0.49 -12.61
C ASN A 40 -1.98 -1.66 -12.00
N PHE A 41 -2.59 -2.85 -12.00
CA PHE A 41 -2.04 -4.06 -11.35
C PHE A 41 -0.69 -4.49 -11.90
N TRP A 42 -0.47 -4.31 -13.20
CA TRP A 42 0.80 -4.63 -13.85
C TRP A 42 1.95 -3.76 -13.34
N GLN A 43 1.69 -2.50 -12.92
CA GLN A 43 2.73 -1.68 -12.32
C GLN A 43 3.13 -2.25 -10.97
N LEU A 44 2.16 -2.66 -10.15
CA LEU A 44 2.42 -3.27 -8.84
C LEU A 44 3.20 -4.59 -8.96
N LYS A 45 2.82 -5.48 -9.88
CA LYS A 45 3.52 -6.76 -10.11
C LYS A 45 4.95 -6.60 -10.65
N ASN A 46 5.28 -5.43 -11.19
CA ASN A 46 6.62 -5.06 -11.66
C ASN A 46 7.24 -3.96 -10.79
N SER A 47 6.81 -3.86 -9.53
CA SER A 47 7.36 -2.91 -8.57
C SER A 47 8.16 -3.63 -7.49
N ASP A 48 9.29 -3.03 -7.15
CA ASP A 48 9.91 -3.25 -5.86
C ASP A 48 9.14 -2.43 -4.80
N ILE A 49 8.81 -3.05 -3.68
CA ILE A 49 8.10 -2.41 -2.57
C ILE A 49 9.06 -2.24 -1.41
N GLN A 50 9.36 -1.00 -1.07
CA GLN A 50 10.24 -0.63 0.02
C GLN A 50 9.43 -0.05 1.18
N TYR A 51 9.68 -0.57 2.38
CA TYR A 51 8.94 -0.20 3.59
C TYR A 51 9.65 0.86 4.43
N SER A 52 10.93 1.08 4.19
CA SER A 52 11.80 1.93 4.99
C SER A 52 12.67 2.79 4.08
N ASN A 53 12.85 4.07 4.39
CA ASN A 53 13.81 4.92 3.69
C ASN A 53 15.12 4.87 4.48
N MET A 54 16.21 4.41 3.85
CA MET A 54 17.55 4.27 4.45
C MET A 54 18.09 5.56 5.12
N ASN A 55 17.45 6.71 4.93
CA ASN A 55 17.81 7.99 5.54
C ASN A 55 17.10 8.31 6.88
N ALA A 56 16.16 7.49 7.34
CA ALA A 56 15.49 7.68 8.62
C ALA A 56 16.33 7.08 9.76
N GLY A 57 17.38 7.81 10.15
CA GLY A 57 18.09 7.51 11.38
C GLY A 57 17.19 7.67 12.60
N TYR A 58 17.24 6.66 13.48
CA TYR A 58 16.88 6.71 14.90
C TYR A 58 15.42 7.03 15.26
N ASP A 59 14.65 6.01 15.64
CA ASP A 59 13.47 6.13 16.51
C ASP A 59 13.35 4.93 17.49
N ASP A 60 14.47 4.37 17.97
CA ASP A 60 14.46 3.51 19.16
C ASP A 60 15.44 4.05 20.21
N PRO A 61 14.95 4.65 21.31
CA PRO A 61 15.79 5.18 22.39
C PRO A 61 16.50 4.09 23.21
N ASN A 62 16.20 2.81 23.02
CA ASN A 62 16.81 1.69 23.73
C ASN A 62 17.89 0.93 22.92
N ILE A 63 18.06 1.23 21.63
CA ILE A 63 19.08 0.57 20.80
C ILE A 63 20.34 1.43 20.76
N ARG A 64 21.25 1.18 21.70
CA ARG A 64 22.61 1.73 21.66
C ARG A 64 23.48 0.92 20.70
N TYR A 65 23.87 1.56 19.60
CA TYR A 65 25.06 1.28 18.80
C TYR A 65 25.37 -0.19 18.49
N PHE A 66 24.71 -0.72 17.48
CA PHE A 66 25.37 -1.56 16.48
C PHE A 66 25.00 -1.01 15.11
N ARG A 67 25.99 -0.89 14.22
CA ARG A 67 25.81 -0.64 12.79
C ARG A 67 24.63 -1.47 12.30
N ALA A 68 23.45 -0.89 12.11
CA ALA A 68 22.29 -1.67 11.65
C ALA A 68 22.64 -2.14 10.23
N PRO A 69 22.89 -3.44 10.01
CA PRO A 69 22.90 -3.95 8.65
C PRO A 69 21.43 -4.07 8.26
N ASP A 70 21.08 -3.33 7.21
CA ASP A 70 19.85 -3.46 6.45
C ASP A 70 18.57 -2.90 7.12
N PRO A 71 17.76 -2.14 6.35
CA PRO A 71 16.58 -1.48 6.87
C PRO A 71 15.40 -2.47 6.92
N ALA A 72 15.57 -3.57 7.66
CA ALA A 72 14.64 -4.69 7.74
C ALA A 72 13.20 -4.23 8.00
N LEU A 73 12.24 -4.92 7.39
CA LEU A 73 10.81 -4.73 7.63
C LEU A 73 10.50 -4.89 9.12
N SER A 74 10.32 -3.77 9.84
CA SER A 74 9.83 -3.81 11.21
C SER A 74 8.35 -4.20 11.21
N VAL A 75 7.90 -4.89 12.27
CA VAL A 75 6.49 -5.27 12.40
C VAL A 75 5.57 -4.04 12.31
N ASN A 76 5.95 -2.91 12.92
CA ASN A 76 5.16 -1.68 12.89
C ASN A 76 5.12 -1.03 11.50
N SER A 77 6.23 -0.99 10.77
CA SER A 77 6.22 -0.52 9.37
C SER A 77 5.39 -1.45 8.49
N GLY A 78 5.47 -2.76 8.70
CA GLY A 78 4.64 -3.74 8.01
C GLY A 78 3.15 -3.52 8.27
N ILE A 79 2.75 -3.34 9.52
CA ILE A 79 1.35 -3.05 9.89
C ILE A 79 0.89 -1.74 9.26
N ALA A 80 1.73 -0.69 9.27
CA ALA A 80 1.40 0.59 8.67
C ALA A 80 1.16 0.50 7.15
N TYR A 81 2.06 -0.20 6.46
CA TYR A 81 1.91 -0.52 5.04
C TYR A 81 0.63 -1.31 4.79
N SER A 82 0.44 -2.42 5.51
CA SER A 82 -0.65 -3.36 5.32
C SER A 82 -2.01 -2.68 5.56
N THR A 83 -2.10 -1.84 6.59
CA THR A 83 -3.30 -1.04 6.90
C THR A 83 -3.71 -0.13 5.73
N GLU A 84 -2.75 0.49 5.04
CA GLU A 84 -3.06 1.31 3.87
C GLU A 84 -3.32 0.47 2.61
N ALA A 85 -2.53 -0.59 2.37
CA ALA A 85 -2.66 -1.47 1.22
C ALA A 85 -4.02 -2.18 1.18
N LEU A 86 -4.53 -2.64 2.33
CA LEU A 86 -5.85 -3.28 2.47
C LEU A 86 -7.01 -2.42 1.97
N LYS A 87 -6.88 -1.09 2.02
CA LYS A 87 -7.88 -0.17 1.45
C LYS A 87 -8.01 -0.30 -0.06
N GLY A 88 -6.99 -0.83 -0.75
CA GLY A 88 -7.02 -1.18 -2.16
C GLY A 88 -7.75 -2.49 -2.41
N TYR A 89 -7.51 -3.49 -1.56
CA TYR A 89 -8.13 -4.82 -1.66
C TYR A 89 -9.62 -4.82 -1.28
N ASP A 90 -10.07 -3.91 -0.41
CA ASP A 90 -11.48 -3.74 -0.02
C ASP A 90 -12.31 -3.14 -1.18
N THR A 91 -12.77 -4.02 -2.07
CA THR A 91 -13.47 -3.64 -3.30
C THR A 91 -14.92 -3.23 -3.03
N ASN A 92 -15.57 -3.87 -2.07
CA ASN A 92 -16.95 -3.58 -1.69
C ASN A 92 -17.07 -2.40 -0.69
N LYS A 93 -15.94 -1.91 -0.17
CA LYS A 93 -15.81 -0.75 0.73
C LYS A 93 -16.50 -0.96 2.07
N ASN A 94 -16.51 -2.18 2.59
CA ASN A 94 -17.13 -2.49 3.87
C ASN A 94 -16.19 -2.29 5.08
N GLY A 95 -14.94 -1.89 4.84
CA GLY A 95 -13.93 -1.67 5.88
C GLY A 95 -13.16 -2.93 6.28
N SER A 96 -13.35 -4.04 5.57
CA SER A 96 -12.64 -5.30 5.77
C SER A 96 -12.35 -5.98 4.43
N VAL A 97 -11.29 -6.77 4.37
CA VAL A 97 -10.93 -7.51 3.15
C VAL A 97 -11.27 -8.97 3.36
N SER A 98 -12.21 -9.49 2.58
CA SER A 98 -12.50 -10.92 2.57
C SER A 98 -11.42 -11.71 1.84
N VAL A 99 -11.29 -13.02 2.15
CA VAL A 99 -10.40 -13.91 1.41
C VAL A 99 -10.68 -13.93 -0.10
N ASP A 100 -11.93 -13.73 -0.52
CA ASP A 100 -12.32 -13.70 -1.93
C ASP A 100 -11.88 -12.40 -2.64
N GLU A 101 -11.92 -11.27 -1.93
CA GLU A 101 -11.38 -10.01 -2.43
C GLU A 101 -9.86 -10.09 -2.60
N PHE A 102 -9.17 -10.66 -1.61
CA PHE A 102 -7.73 -10.88 -1.69
C PHE A 102 -7.36 -11.88 -2.80
N ASN A 103 -8.07 -13.01 -2.91
CA ASN A 103 -7.88 -13.98 -3.99
C ASN A 103 -8.09 -13.36 -5.37
N SER A 104 -9.14 -12.55 -5.54
CA SER A 104 -9.46 -11.88 -6.81
C SER A 104 -8.34 -10.95 -7.26
N PHE A 105 -7.63 -10.33 -6.30
CA PHE A 105 -6.41 -9.59 -6.56
C PHE A 105 -5.25 -10.50 -6.99
N CYS A 106 -4.89 -11.51 -6.19
CA CYS A 106 -3.72 -12.36 -6.43
C CYS A 106 -3.80 -13.14 -7.75
N VAL A 107 -4.96 -13.74 -8.02
CA VAL A 107 -5.26 -14.51 -9.24
C VAL A 107 -5.48 -13.60 -10.44
N GLY A 108 -5.71 -12.31 -10.19
CA GLY A 108 -5.89 -11.36 -11.26
C GLY A 108 -7.20 -11.53 -12.00
N LYS A 109 -8.32 -11.74 -11.29
CA LYS A 109 -9.64 -11.40 -11.87
C LYS A 109 -9.70 -9.93 -12.32
N ALA A 110 -8.84 -9.10 -11.75
CA ALA A 110 -8.57 -7.74 -12.20
C ALA A 110 -7.60 -7.61 -13.41
N LEU A 111 -6.98 -8.72 -13.87
CA LEU A 111 -6.09 -8.78 -15.06
C LEU A 111 -6.86 -8.77 -16.39
N SER A 112 -8.19 -8.77 -16.40
CA SER A 112 -8.99 -8.66 -17.64
C SER A 112 -8.71 -7.37 -18.46
N LYS A 113 -7.87 -6.46 -17.95
CA LYS A 113 -7.37 -5.25 -18.65
C LYS A 113 -5.84 -5.14 -18.75
N SER A 114 -5.06 -6.15 -18.32
CA SER A 114 -3.59 -6.09 -18.39
C SER A 114 -3.08 -6.56 -19.75
N PRO A 115 -2.23 -5.78 -20.47
CA PRO A 115 -1.50 -6.29 -21.64
C PRO A 115 -0.38 -7.27 -21.24
N TYR A 116 -0.12 -7.40 -19.94
CA TYR A 116 0.86 -8.31 -19.36
C TYR A 116 0.11 -9.43 -18.65
N SER A 117 0.16 -10.58 -19.28
CA SER A 117 -0.32 -11.83 -18.75
C SER A 117 0.86 -12.51 -18.04
N ASP A 118 0.70 -12.88 -16.77
CA ASP A 118 1.74 -13.61 -16.03
C ASP A 118 1.89 -15.02 -16.64
N PRO A 119 3.01 -15.34 -17.32
CA PRO A 119 3.17 -16.62 -18.03
C PRO A 119 3.02 -17.85 -17.12
N TYR A 120 3.18 -17.70 -15.80
CA TYR A 120 2.96 -18.78 -14.85
C TYR A 120 1.46 -19.06 -14.63
N ILE A 121 0.62 -18.02 -14.60
CA ILE A 121 -0.83 -18.13 -14.38
C ILE A 121 -1.56 -18.56 -15.66
N ILE A 122 -1.10 -18.13 -16.85
CA ILE A 122 -1.76 -18.42 -18.14
C ILE A 122 -1.68 -19.90 -18.54
N GLY A 123 -0.74 -20.66 -17.98
CA GLY A 123 -0.59 -22.09 -18.24
C GLY A 123 -1.32 -23.00 -17.26
N MET A 124 -1.92 -22.44 -16.20
CA MET A 124 -2.51 -23.23 -15.12
C MET A 124 -3.97 -23.58 -15.43
N PRO A 125 -4.36 -24.86 -15.28
CA PRO A 125 -5.67 -25.35 -15.75
C PRO A 125 -6.86 -24.70 -15.01
N ASN A 126 -6.65 -24.08 -13.85
CA ASN A 126 -7.66 -23.29 -13.16
C ASN A 126 -7.05 -22.21 -12.23
N PRO A 127 -6.80 -21.00 -12.71
CA PRO A 127 -6.29 -19.93 -11.84
C PRO A 127 -7.25 -19.58 -10.68
N ASN A 128 -8.55 -19.86 -10.81
CA ASN A 128 -9.53 -19.66 -9.73
C ASN A 128 -9.48 -20.72 -8.62
N SER A 129 -8.65 -21.77 -8.72
CA SER A 129 -8.47 -22.75 -7.64
C SER A 129 -7.42 -22.35 -6.61
N PHE A 130 -6.67 -21.26 -6.83
CA PHE A 130 -5.68 -20.80 -5.86
C PHE A 130 -6.35 -20.18 -4.64
N LYS A 131 -5.84 -20.57 -3.47
CA LYS A 131 -6.37 -20.20 -2.16
C LYS A 131 -5.41 -19.26 -1.43
N TYR A 132 -4.98 -18.18 -2.11
CA TYR A 132 -4.08 -17.17 -1.54
C TYR A 132 -4.67 -16.59 -0.24
N GLY A 133 -5.91 -16.10 -0.32
CA GLY A 133 -6.64 -15.54 0.82
C GLY A 133 -6.72 -16.51 1.99
N GLN A 134 -7.08 -17.78 1.75
CA GLN A 134 -7.19 -18.77 2.83
C GLN A 134 -5.85 -19.22 3.42
N THR A 135 -4.76 -19.02 2.67
CA THR A 135 -3.40 -19.30 3.16
C THR A 135 -2.88 -18.16 4.02
N VAL A 136 -3.22 -16.91 3.66
CA VAL A 136 -2.85 -15.70 4.41
C VAL A 136 -3.79 -15.46 5.61
N ASP A 137 -5.06 -15.89 5.53
CA ASP A 137 -6.02 -15.92 6.64
C ASP A 137 -5.59 -16.99 7.67
N LEU A 138 -4.81 -16.57 8.66
CA LEU A 138 -4.17 -17.42 9.66
C LEU A 138 -5.16 -17.84 10.74
N ASN A 139 -6.05 -16.93 11.14
CA ASN A 139 -7.03 -17.19 12.19
C ASN A 139 -8.30 -17.91 11.66
N SER A 140 -8.43 -18.05 10.34
CA SER A 140 -9.57 -18.67 9.64
C SER A 140 -10.90 -17.97 9.87
N ASP A 141 -10.90 -16.64 10.02
CA ASP A 141 -12.10 -15.82 10.18
C ASP A 141 -12.74 -15.39 8.86
N GLY A 142 -12.14 -15.78 7.73
CA GLY A 142 -12.61 -15.48 6.38
C GLY A 142 -12.18 -14.09 5.88
N LYS A 143 -11.30 -13.41 6.60
CA LYS A 143 -10.78 -12.08 6.27
C LYS A 143 -9.25 -12.11 6.27
N VAL A 144 -8.68 -11.04 5.71
CA VAL A 144 -7.25 -10.77 5.79
C VAL A 144 -7.07 -9.44 6.51
N ASP A 145 -6.45 -9.48 7.67
CA ASP A 145 -6.14 -8.29 8.46
C ASP A 145 -4.72 -7.74 8.21
N ALA A 146 -4.38 -6.62 8.86
CA ALA A 146 -3.10 -5.94 8.65
C ALA A 146 -1.92 -6.80 9.11
N GLY A 147 -2.08 -7.63 10.12
CA GLY A 147 -1.03 -8.47 10.69
C GLY A 147 -0.79 -9.71 9.86
N GLU A 148 -1.86 -10.33 9.36
CA GLU A 148 -1.79 -11.44 8.41
C GLU A 148 -1.09 -11.00 7.12
N LEU A 149 -1.48 -9.84 6.58
CA LEU A 149 -0.80 -9.27 5.42
C LEU A 149 0.67 -8.89 5.75
N THR A 150 0.96 -8.47 6.99
CA THR A 150 2.35 -8.20 7.42
C THR A 150 3.19 -9.47 7.48
N ALA A 151 2.64 -10.58 7.99
CA ALA A 151 3.32 -11.88 7.96
C ALA A 151 3.62 -12.32 6.53
N TRP A 152 2.67 -12.10 5.61
CA TRP A 152 2.88 -12.33 4.19
C TRP A 152 4.02 -11.47 3.61
N GLN A 153 4.09 -10.18 3.92
CA GLN A 153 5.19 -9.33 3.44
C GLN A 153 6.56 -9.76 3.99
N ILE A 154 6.63 -10.16 5.26
CA ILE A 154 7.84 -10.70 5.87
C ILE A 154 8.26 -12.01 5.19
N TYR A 155 7.29 -12.87 4.86
CA TYR A 155 7.55 -14.10 4.11
C TYR A 155 8.10 -13.80 2.71
N GLN A 156 7.52 -12.83 1.99
CA GLN A 156 8.00 -12.43 0.67
C GLN A 156 9.44 -11.88 0.74
N ASP A 157 9.72 -10.95 1.64
CA ASP A 157 11.06 -10.34 1.83
C ASP A 157 12.13 -11.43 2.15
N GLY A 158 11.77 -12.39 3.01
CA GLY A 158 12.68 -13.44 3.44
C GLY A 158 12.88 -14.59 2.45
N ILE A 159 12.02 -14.80 1.45
CA ILE A 159 12.11 -16.00 0.59
C ILE A 159 13.26 -15.90 -0.40
N LYS A 160 13.89 -17.04 -0.71
CA LYS A 160 15.04 -17.14 -1.62
C LYS A 160 14.91 -18.37 -2.50
N GLU A 161 15.51 -18.33 -3.68
CA GLU A 161 15.50 -19.46 -4.62
C GLU A 161 16.14 -20.70 -3.97
N GLY A 162 15.46 -21.84 -4.05
CA GLY A 162 15.91 -23.09 -3.45
C GLY A 162 15.61 -23.24 -1.96
N GLU A 163 15.12 -22.20 -1.29
CA GLU A 163 14.73 -22.24 0.12
C GLU A 163 13.20 -22.33 0.25
N PRO A 164 12.64 -23.41 0.82
CA PRO A 164 11.20 -23.58 0.98
C PRO A 164 10.60 -22.68 2.07
N HIS A 165 11.46 -21.98 2.83
CA HIS A 165 11.10 -21.11 3.95
C HIS A 165 11.89 -19.80 3.90
N PRO A 166 11.33 -18.71 4.43
CA PRO A 166 12.02 -17.42 4.45
C PRO A 166 13.26 -17.48 5.34
N VAL A 167 14.37 -16.98 4.81
CA VAL A 167 15.62 -16.82 5.53
C VAL A 167 15.55 -15.54 6.33
N ILE A 168 15.09 -15.63 7.59
CA ILE A 168 14.81 -14.47 8.47
C ILE A 168 16.00 -13.50 8.60
N GLY A 169 17.24 -13.99 8.50
CA GLY A 169 18.46 -13.17 8.55
C GLY A 169 18.79 -12.39 7.26
N GLN A 170 17.97 -12.53 6.21
CA GLN A 170 18.14 -11.86 4.91
C GLN A 170 16.95 -10.96 4.56
N ILE A 171 16.09 -10.65 5.54
CA ILE A 171 15.02 -9.66 5.39
C ILE A 171 15.67 -8.28 5.33
N ASP A 172 15.54 -7.59 4.20
CA ASP A 172 16.20 -6.31 3.94
C ASP A 172 15.23 -5.11 3.97
N GLY A 173 13.93 -5.36 4.17
CA GLY A 173 12.90 -4.33 4.20
C GLY A 173 12.44 -3.88 2.82
N LYS A 174 12.70 -4.70 1.80
CA LYS A 174 12.26 -4.52 0.43
C LYS A 174 11.75 -5.85 -0.10
N VAL A 175 10.50 -5.87 -0.57
CA VAL A 175 10.01 -6.98 -1.37
C VAL A 175 10.32 -6.67 -2.83
N THR A 176 11.27 -7.39 -3.39
CA THR A 176 11.60 -7.32 -4.82
C THR A 176 10.58 -8.08 -5.66
N VAL A 177 10.57 -7.78 -6.96
CA VAL A 177 9.73 -8.50 -7.93
C VAL A 177 10.01 -10.01 -7.91
N ASP A 178 11.27 -10.43 -7.73
CA ASP A 178 11.64 -11.84 -7.75
C ASP A 178 11.23 -12.57 -6.46
N GLU A 179 11.41 -11.94 -5.30
CA GLU A 179 10.88 -12.42 -4.02
C GLU A 179 9.36 -12.60 -4.04
N ALA A 180 8.63 -11.60 -4.57
CA ALA A 180 7.19 -11.69 -4.71
C ALA A 180 6.78 -12.88 -5.59
N LYS A 181 7.47 -13.10 -6.72
CA LYS A 181 7.20 -14.23 -7.61
C LYS A 181 7.54 -15.58 -6.97
N LEU A 182 8.66 -15.68 -6.26
CA LEU A 182 9.05 -16.91 -5.54
C LEU A 182 8.01 -17.27 -4.49
N ALA A 183 7.57 -16.30 -3.69
CA ALA A 183 6.51 -16.53 -2.70
C ALA A 183 5.19 -16.97 -3.35
N GLU A 184 4.83 -16.39 -4.50
CA GLU A 184 3.66 -16.79 -5.28
C GLU A 184 3.80 -18.19 -5.88
N GLN A 185 5.01 -18.64 -6.23
CA GLN A 185 5.24 -20.02 -6.67
C GLN A 185 5.11 -20.99 -5.51
N GLU A 186 5.64 -20.64 -4.34
CA GLU A 186 5.61 -21.51 -3.16
C GLU A 186 4.20 -21.73 -2.63
N ILE A 187 3.37 -20.68 -2.55
CA ILE A 187 1.98 -20.81 -2.14
C ILE A 187 1.15 -21.65 -3.13
N ILE A 188 1.51 -21.65 -4.41
CA ILE A 188 0.91 -22.52 -5.41
C ILE A 188 1.40 -23.96 -5.24
N ARG A 189 2.70 -24.15 -4.98
CA ARG A 189 3.36 -25.45 -4.86
C ARG A 189 2.91 -26.21 -3.62
N ASP A 190 2.93 -25.56 -2.46
CA ASP A 190 2.55 -26.14 -1.17
C ASP A 190 1.90 -25.09 -0.25
N PRO A 191 0.59 -24.81 -0.42
CA PRO A 191 -0.10 -23.82 0.39
C PRO A 191 -0.12 -24.17 1.88
N SER A 192 -0.02 -25.46 2.24
CA SER A 192 -0.03 -25.88 3.64
C SER A 192 1.28 -25.56 4.33
N ALA A 193 2.42 -25.82 3.66
CA ALA A 193 3.74 -25.43 4.15
C ALA A 193 3.88 -23.91 4.22
N THR A 194 3.40 -23.17 3.21
CA THR A 194 3.39 -21.70 3.25
C THR A 194 2.57 -21.17 4.41
N LYS A 195 1.35 -21.72 4.65
CA LYS A 195 0.53 -21.31 5.80
C LYS A 195 1.24 -21.56 7.13
N ALA A 196 1.91 -22.70 7.27
CA ALA A 196 2.69 -23.01 8.48
C ALA A 196 3.84 -22.02 8.70
N ALA A 197 4.57 -21.65 7.64
CA ALA A 197 5.64 -20.65 7.70
C ALA A 197 5.11 -19.26 8.06
N LEU A 198 3.97 -18.85 7.49
CA LEU A 198 3.29 -17.60 7.83
C LEU A 198 2.86 -17.58 9.30
N GLN A 199 2.28 -18.67 9.79
CA GLN A 199 1.89 -18.81 11.19
C GLN A 199 3.10 -18.72 12.13
N GLN A 200 4.23 -19.32 11.75
CA GLN A 200 5.47 -19.22 12.50
C GLN A 200 5.96 -17.77 12.58
N ILE A 201 6.03 -17.05 11.44
CA ILE A 201 6.38 -15.62 11.40
C ILE A 201 5.44 -14.81 12.30
N TYR A 202 4.13 -15.02 12.17
CA TYR A 202 3.11 -14.28 12.91
C TYR A 202 3.28 -14.42 14.42
N ASN A 203 3.60 -15.64 14.88
CA ASN A 203 3.82 -15.95 16.28
C ASN A 203 5.17 -15.44 16.79
N GLU A 204 6.27 -15.73 16.09
CA GLU A 204 7.64 -15.37 16.51
C GLU A 204 7.86 -13.85 16.55
N LYS A 205 7.23 -13.12 15.62
CA LYS A 205 7.29 -11.66 15.58
C LYS A 205 6.23 -10.98 16.46
N ASN A 206 5.41 -11.76 17.16
CA ASN A 206 4.34 -11.28 18.04
C ASN A 206 3.39 -10.27 17.34
N ILE A 207 3.01 -10.58 16.09
CA ILE A 207 2.30 -9.63 15.21
C ILE A 207 0.91 -9.28 15.77
N ALA A 208 0.18 -10.26 16.33
CA ALA A 208 -1.12 -10.00 16.95
C ALA A 208 -1.06 -8.89 18.01
N THR A 209 -0.09 -8.98 18.93
CA THR A 209 0.11 -7.98 19.99
C THR A 209 0.55 -6.65 19.40
N ALA A 210 1.44 -6.66 18.41
CA ALA A 210 1.89 -5.44 17.75
C ALA A 210 0.73 -4.72 17.07
N GLN A 211 -0.11 -5.43 16.31
CA GLN A 211 -1.29 -4.89 15.66
C GLN A 211 -2.29 -4.31 16.65
N GLN A 212 -2.55 -5.00 17.77
CA GLN A 212 -3.47 -4.51 18.79
C GLN A 212 -3.01 -3.18 19.39
N ASN A 213 -1.70 -3.01 19.57
CA ASN A 213 -1.11 -1.82 20.17
C ASN A 213 -0.70 -0.75 19.15
N PHE A 214 -0.82 -1.06 17.85
CA PHE A 214 -0.34 -0.20 16.79
C PHE A 214 -1.25 1.01 16.62
N VAL A 215 -0.63 2.19 16.52
CA VAL A 215 -1.30 3.45 16.24
C VAL A 215 -0.77 3.99 14.92
N MET A 216 -1.65 4.16 13.94
CA MET A 216 -1.29 4.76 12.66
C MET A 216 -0.70 6.16 12.87
N PRO A 217 0.40 6.52 12.17
CA PRO A 217 0.96 7.86 12.24
C PRO A 217 -0.06 8.89 11.74
N GLU A 218 -0.02 10.09 12.31
CA GLU A 218 -0.87 11.18 11.85
C GLU A 218 -0.51 11.58 10.40
N LYS A 219 -1.55 12.01 9.66
CA LYS A 219 -1.34 12.59 8.33
C LYS A 219 -0.73 13.97 8.50
N VAL A 220 0.41 14.19 7.87
CA VAL A 220 1.03 15.51 7.79
C VAL A 220 0.30 16.27 6.69
N TRP A 221 -0.38 17.36 7.04
CA TRP A 221 -0.98 18.26 6.07
C TRP A 221 0.10 18.76 5.11
N GLN A 222 0.14 18.18 3.91
CA GLN A 222 0.91 18.73 2.82
C GLN A 222 0.13 19.94 2.34
N ARG A 223 0.61 21.15 2.64
CA ARG A 223 0.12 22.34 1.95
C ARG A 223 0.20 22.04 0.46
N PRO A 224 -0.88 22.18 -0.32
CA PRO A 224 -0.79 22.00 -1.76
C PRO A 224 0.34 22.89 -2.27
N PRO A 225 1.10 22.44 -3.28
CA PRO A 225 2.15 23.27 -3.86
C PRO A 225 1.51 24.59 -4.24
N VAL A 226 1.93 25.63 -3.54
CA VAL A 226 1.47 26.98 -3.78
C VAL A 226 2.08 27.36 -5.12
N ASN A 227 1.33 27.24 -6.22
CA ASN A 227 1.74 27.83 -7.47
C ASN A 227 1.63 29.35 -7.30
N PRO A 228 2.75 30.10 -7.24
CA PRO A 228 2.72 31.54 -6.98
C PRO A 228 1.92 32.29 -8.06
N GLN A 229 1.90 31.76 -9.29
CA GLN A 229 1.13 32.32 -10.40
C GLN A 229 -0.38 32.15 -10.17
N ASN A 230 -0.82 31.01 -9.63
CA ASN A 230 -2.24 30.78 -9.33
C ASN A 230 -2.71 31.61 -8.13
N MET A 231 -1.87 31.81 -7.12
CA MET A 231 -2.19 32.73 -6.02
C MET A 231 -2.28 34.18 -6.50
N PHE A 232 -1.33 34.61 -7.34
CA PHE A 232 -1.36 35.96 -7.90
C PHE A 232 -2.63 36.20 -8.73
N MET A 233 -3.03 35.22 -9.55
CA MET A 233 -4.27 35.29 -10.31
C MET A 233 -5.53 35.25 -9.43
N GLN A 234 -5.56 34.44 -8.36
CA GLN A 234 -6.68 34.42 -7.41
C GLN A 234 -6.80 35.73 -6.64
N ILE A 235 -5.68 36.33 -6.23
CA ILE A 235 -5.66 37.65 -5.57
C ILE A 235 -6.14 38.73 -6.54
N ILE A 236 -5.70 38.71 -7.80
CA ILE A 236 -6.19 39.63 -8.84
C ILE A 236 -7.70 39.44 -9.07
N GLN A 237 -8.18 38.20 -9.14
CA GLN A 237 -9.61 37.92 -9.32
C GLN A 237 -10.45 38.38 -8.13
N MET A 238 -9.99 38.18 -6.89
CA MET A 238 -10.67 38.72 -5.70
C MET A 238 -10.69 40.25 -5.72
N LEU A 239 -9.58 40.90 -6.05
CA LEU A 239 -9.50 42.36 -6.16
C LEU A 239 -10.41 42.90 -7.28
N MET A 240 -10.48 42.22 -8.43
CA MET A 240 -11.40 42.57 -9.52
C MET A 240 -12.86 42.39 -9.12
N GLN A 241 -13.21 41.33 -8.38
CA GLN A 241 -14.57 41.14 -7.88
C GLN A 241 -14.96 42.20 -6.84
N MET A 242 -14.03 42.62 -5.98
CA MET A 242 -14.25 43.72 -5.04
C MET A 242 -14.40 45.07 -5.76
N LEU A 243 -13.66 45.30 -6.84
CA LEU A 243 -13.77 46.51 -7.66
C LEU A 243 -15.04 46.54 -8.52
N MET A 244 -15.53 45.37 -8.98
CA MET A 244 -16.73 45.28 -9.82
C MET A 244 -18.03 45.07 -9.03
N GLY A 245 -17.97 44.66 -7.76
CA GLY A 245 -19.14 44.55 -6.88
C GLY A 245 -19.57 45.88 -6.22
N GLY A 246 -18.87 46.97 -6.51
CA GLY A 246 -19.02 48.26 -5.84
C GLY A 246 -19.86 49.31 -6.56
N PHE A 247 -20.75 48.98 -7.50
CA PHE A 247 -21.74 49.94 -8.03
C PHE A 247 -23.03 49.21 -8.47
N GLY A 248 -23.93 49.00 -7.52
CA GLY A 248 -25.27 48.46 -7.76
C GLY A 248 -26.32 49.17 -6.90
N PHE A 249 -26.44 50.50 -7.04
CA PHE A 249 -27.58 51.27 -6.54
C PHE A 249 -28.42 51.78 -7.73
N GLY A 250 -29.70 51.42 -7.74
CA GLY A 250 -30.76 52.03 -8.56
C GLY A 250 -31.24 51.13 -9.71
N GLY A 251 -32.50 50.70 -9.79
CA GLY A 251 -33.66 50.97 -8.97
C GLY A 251 -34.80 50.00 -9.30
N GLN A 252 -35.57 49.62 -8.29
CA GLN A 252 -36.88 48.99 -8.46
C GLN A 252 -37.86 50.06 -8.97
N GLN A 253 -38.29 49.97 -10.23
CA GLN A 253 -39.57 50.55 -10.63
C GLN A 253 -40.67 49.53 -10.36
N ARG A 254 -41.55 49.86 -9.42
CA ARG A 254 -42.85 49.22 -9.24
C ARG A 254 -43.75 49.65 -10.40
N GLN A 255 -44.27 48.70 -11.18
CA GLN A 255 -45.46 48.96 -11.99
C GLN A 255 -46.70 48.57 -11.18
N PHE A 256 -47.51 49.58 -10.87
CA PHE A 256 -48.91 49.41 -10.50
C PHE A 256 -49.72 49.23 -11.79
N GLY A 257 -50.42 48.11 -11.93
CA GLY A 257 -51.53 47.96 -12.86
C GLY A 257 -52.83 47.89 -12.07
N ILE A 258 -53.68 48.91 -12.23
CA ILE A 258 -55.07 48.93 -11.77
C ILE A 258 -55.94 48.82 -13.04
N TYR A 259 -56.94 47.94 -12.96
CA TYR A 259 -58.02 47.59 -13.91
C TYR A 259 -57.64 46.71 -15.10
#